data_AF-A0A921BC86-F1
#
_entry.id   AF-A0A921BC86-F1
#
_cell.length_a   1.000
_cell.length_b   1.000
_cell.length_c   1.000
_cell.angle_alpha   90.00
_cell.angle_beta   90.00
_cell.angle_gamma   90.00
#
_symmetry.space_group_name_H-M   'P 1'
#
loop_
_entity.id
_entity.type
_entity.pdbx_description
1 polymer ?
#
loop_
_entity_poly.entity_id
_entity_poly.type
_entity_poly.pdbx_seq_one_letter_code
_entity_poly.pdbx_strand_id
1 'polypeptide(L)'
;MLLILDTDLEYQILQRAQNQEYCEKLIDGYKETLVEIEENFCETLIQDVRHVGFDVSHFDFHEYEDETDAYSQRPGENLPKKFYRS
;
A
#
# COMPACT_ATOMS: atom_id res chain seq x y z
N MET A 1 10.15 19.78 3.80
CA MET A 1 10.28 18.31 3.73
C MET A 1 8.92 17.79 3.31
N LEU A 2 8.79 17.28 2.08
CA LEU A 2 7.57 16.63 1.60
C LEU A 2 7.76 15.12 1.86
N LEU A 3 6.82 14.50 2.59
CA LEU A 3 6.87 13.10 2.96
C LEU A 3 5.65 12.43 2.33
N ILE A 4 5.86 11.50 1.40
CA ILE A 4 4.80 10.72 0.76
C ILE A 4 4.88 9.33 1.39
N LEU A 5 3.84 8.95 2.13
CA LEU A 5 3.96 7.94 3.19
C LEU A 5 3.24 6.61 2.94
N ASP A 6 2.37 6.46 1.94
CA ASP A 6 1.33 5.41 2.10
C ASP A 6 0.84 4.68 0.84
N THR A 7 1.68 4.48 -0.19
CA THR A 7 1.27 3.72 -1.39
C THR A 7 1.53 2.22 -1.31
N ASP A 8 2.45 1.78 -0.45
CA ASP A 8 2.86 0.37 -0.39
C ASP A 8 1.83 -0.54 0.28
N LEU A 9 1.07 -0.01 1.24
CA LEU A 9 0.10 -0.79 2.00
C LEU A 9 -1.11 -1.19 1.12
N GLU A 10 -1.71 -0.22 0.43
CA GLU A 10 -2.85 -0.45 -0.47
C GLU A 10 -2.49 -1.40 -1.60
N TYR A 11 -1.30 -1.24 -2.19
CA TYR A 11 -0.77 -2.15 -3.21
C TYR A 11 -0.70 -3.60 -2.71
N GLN A 12 -0.21 -3.81 -1.49
CA GLN A 12 -0.08 -5.16 -0.95
C GLN A 12 -1.42 -5.78 -0.57
N ILE A 13 -2.38 -4.98 -0.09
CA ILE A 13 -3.75 -5.44 0.10
C ILE A 13 -4.33 -5.89 -1.24
N LEU A 14 -4.12 -5.11 -2.32
CA LEU A 14 -4.58 -5.44 -3.66
C LEU A 14 -3.98 -6.77 -4.16
N GLN A 15 -2.67 -6.98 -3.99
CA GLN A 15 -2.00 -8.23 -4.36
C GLN A 15 -2.55 -9.43 -3.56
N ARG A 16 -2.74 -9.28 -2.25
CA ARG A 16 -3.27 -10.35 -1.38
C ARG A 16 -4.74 -10.62 -1.59
N ALA A 17 -5.53 -9.63 -2.00
CA ALA A 17 -6.96 -9.78 -2.33
C ALA A 17 -7.20 -10.63 -3.59
N GLN A 18 -6.13 -11.08 -4.28
CA GLN A 18 -6.20 -12.17 -5.26
C GLN A 18 -6.47 -13.54 -4.58
N ASN A 19 -6.08 -13.71 -3.32
CA ASN A 19 -6.45 -14.86 -2.51
C ASN A 19 -7.87 -14.68 -1.96
N GLN A 20 -8.74 -15.65 -2.25
CA GLN A 20 -10.15 -15.61 -1.86
C GLN A 20 -10.34 -15.55 -0.34
N GLU A 21 -9.56 -16.30 0.45
CA GLU A 21 -9.65 -16.32 1.91
C GLU A 21 -9.28 -14.95 2.52
N TYR A 22 -8.32 -14.25 1.90
CA TYR A 22 -7.94 -12.91 2.32
C TYR A 22 -9.00 -11.88 1.90
N CYS A 23 -9.51 -11.99 0.68
CA CYS A 23 -10.56 -11.12 0.16
C CYS A 23 -11.84 -11.19 1.00
N GLU A 24 -12.22 -12.39 1.45
CA GLU A 24 -13.39 -12.61 2.32
C GLU A 24 -13.20 -12.02 3.72
N LYS A 25 -12.01 -11.56 4.10
CA LYS A 25 -11.79 -10.89 5.40
C LYS A 25 -11.77 -9.36 5.27
N LEU A 26 -11.68 -8.82 4.06
CA LEU A 26 -11.69 -7.37 3.84
C LEU A 26 -13.08 -6.77 4.10
N ILE A 27 -13.11 -5.48 4.44
CA ILE A 27 -14.34 -4.69 4.46
C ILE A 27 -15.05 -4.82 3.11
N ASP A 28 -16.35 -5.10 3.13
CA ASP A 28 -17.18 -5.16 1.93
C ASP A 28 -17.06 -3.86 1.13
N GLY A 29 -16.75 -3.97 -0.16
CA GLY A 29 -16.57 -2.82 -1.03
C GLY A 29 -15.15 -2.21 -1.01
N TYR A 30 -14.26 -2.65 -0.10
CA TYR A 30 -12.92 -2.07 0.02
C TYR A 30 -12.04 -2.40 -1.19
N LYS A 31 -12.10 -3.64 -1.70
CA LYS A 31 -11.32 -4.07 -2.86
C LYS A 31 -11.61 -3.22 -4.10
N GLU A 32 -12.86 -2.81 -4.28
CA GLU A 32 -13.34 -1.97 -5.37
C GLU A 32 -12.81 -0.54 -5.29
N THR A 33 -12.33 -0.10 -4.12
CA THR A 33 -11.67 1.20 -3.94
C THR A 33 -10.18 1.17 -4.24
N LEU A 34 -9.57 -0.01 -4.28
CA LEU A 34 -8.14 -0.18 -4.54
C LEU A 34 -7.86 -0.05 -6.04
N VAL A 35 -6.90 0.80 -6.38
CA VAL A 35 -6.43 0.99 -7.75
C VAL A 35 -5.07 0.31 -7.91
N GLU A 36 -4.87 -0.34 -9.05
CA GLU A 36 -3.57 -0.90 -9.38
C GLU A 36 -2.55 0.23 -9.53
N ILE A 37 -1.47 0.14 -8.74
CA ILE A 37 -0.37 1.09 -8.85
C ILE A 37 0.43 0.74 -10.09
N GLU A 38 0.63 1.71 -10.97
CA GLU A 38 1.46 1.57 -12.16
C GLU A 38 2.88 1.12 -11.77
N GLU A 39 3.47 0.20 -12.54
CA GLU A 39 4.81 -0.34 -12.28
C GLU A 39 5.87 0.77 -12.13
N ASN A 40 5.69 1.87 -12.87
CA ASN A 40 6.61 3.01 -12.88
C ASN A 40 6.14 4.16 -11.98
N PHE A 41 5.12 3.98 -11.14
CA PHE A 41 4.54 5.04 -10.31
C PHE A 41 5.61 5.78 -9.49
N CYS A 42 6.51 5.04 -8.84
CA CYS A 42 7.59 5.64 -8.04
C CYS A 42 8.54 6.47 -8.90
N GLU A 43 8.85 6.01 -10.11
CA GLU A 43 9.72 6.72 -11.05
C GLU A 43 9.05 8.01 -11.54
N THR A 44 7.78 7.92 -11.93
CA THR A 44 6.95 9.07 -12.32
C THR A 44 6.86 10.09 -11.19
N LEU A 45 6.61 9.64 -9.96
CA LEU A 45 6.53 10.51 -8.79
C LEU A 45 7.85 11.25 -8.52
N ILE A 46 8.99 10.56 -8.60
CA ILE A 46 10.31 11.18 -8.45
C ILE A 46 10.55 12.21 -9.56
N GLN A 47 10.18 11.90 -10.80
CA GLN A 47 10.30 12.81 -11.93
C GLN A 47 9.45 14.06 -11.74
N ASP A 48 8.19 13.91 -11.29
CA ASP A 48 7.27 15.02 -11.04
C ASP A 48 7.77 15.93 -9.92
N VAL A 49 8.24 15.35 -8.80
CA VAL A 49 8.82 16.12 -7.68
C VAL A 49 10.02 16.94 -8.15
N ARG A 50 10.90 16.34 -8.97
CA ARG A 50 12.04 17.03 -9.59
C ARG A 50 11.61 18.10 -10.58
N HIS A 51 10.55 17.84 -11.36
CA HIS A 51 10.03 18.79 -12.33
C HIS A 51 9.49 20.06 -11.66
N VAL A 52 8.88 19.92 -10.48
CA VAL A 52 8.39 21.05 -9.66
C VAL A 52 9.55 21.80 -8.96
N GLY A 53 10.79 21.30 -9.07
CA GLY A 53 12.00 21.96 -8.56
C GLY A 53 12.42 21.52 -7.16
N PHE A 54 11.86 20.42 -6.65
CA PHE A 54 12.29 19.80 -5.40
C PHE A 54 13.28 18.68 -5.66
N ASP A 55 14.27 18.54 -4.79
CA ASP A 55 15.18 17.40 -4.83
C ASP A 55 14.71 16.28 -3.90
N VAL A 56 14.87 15.04 -4.33
CA VAL A 56 14.49 13.85 -3.56
C VAL A 56 15.75 13.31 -2.89
N SER A 57 15.95 13.68 -1.64
CA SER A 57 17.14 13.26 -0.87
C SER A 57 17.03 11.84 -0.31
N HIS A 58 15.81 11.33 -0.14
CA HIS A 58 15.54 10.04 0.49
C HIS A 58 14.21 9.48 -0.01
N PHE A 59 14.19 8.19 -0.32
CA PHE A 59 13.02 7.47 -0.80
C PHE A 59 13.05 6.07 -0.21
N ASP A 60 12.16 5.82 0.75
CA ASP A 60 12.15 4.60 1.55
C ASP A 60 10.82 3.87 1.42
N PHE A 61 10.90 2.55 1.33
CA PHE A 61 9.77 1.64 1.38
C PHE A 61 9.75 1.03 2.78
N HIS A 62 8.64 1.18 3.49
CA HIS A 62 8.54 0.65 4.85
C HIS A 62 7.94 -0.76 4.80
N GLU A 63 8.62 -1.73 5.42
CA GLU A 63 8.00 -2.99 5.79
C GLU A 63 7.09 -2.71 6.99
N TYR A 64 5.78 -2.64 6.74
CA TYR A 64 4.79 -2.40 7.79
C TYR A 64 4.53 -3.68 8.59
N GLU A 65 5.29 -4.00 9.63
CA GLU A 65 4.88 -5.10 10.54
C GLU A 65 3.74 -4.65 11.47
N ASP A 66 2.61 -4.21 10.90
CA ASP A 66 1.45 -3.76 11.63
C ASP A 66 0.30 -4.77 11.51
N GLU A 67 -0.05 -5.38 12.65
CA GLU A 67 -1.27 -6.15 12.78
C GLU A 67 -2.42 -5.17 13.05
N THR A 68 -3.21 -4.89 12.01
CA THR A 68 -4.39 -4.03 12.15
C THR A 68 -5.62 -4.70 11.54
N ASP A 69 -6.73 -4.54 12.22
CA ASP A 69 -8.08 -4.92 11.79
C ASP A 69 -8.79 -3.76 11.06
N ALA A 70 -8.12 -2.63 10.81
CA ALA A 70 -8.71 -1.43 10.19
C ALA A 70 -9.30 -1.69 8.79
N TYR A 71 -8.84 -2.75 8.11
CA TYR A 71 -9.33 -3.18 6.80
C TYR A 71 -10.11 -4.49 6.86
N SER A 72 -10.29 -5.04 8.07
CA SER A 72 -11.05 -6.25 8.31
C SER A 72 -12.52 -5.92 8.51
N GLN A 73 -13.41 -6.73 7.94
CA GLN A 73 -14.83 -6.63 8.27
C GLN A 73 -15.16 -7.14 9.69
N ARG A 74 -14.19 -7.78 10.37
CA ARG A 74 -14.36 -8.35 11.71
C ARG A 74 -13.40 -7.67 12.70
N PRO A 75 -13.92 -6.86 13.64
CA PRO A 75 -13.10 -6.25 14.68
C PRO A 75 -12.31 -7.30 15.48
N GLY A 76 -11.02 -7.04 15.70
CA GLY A 76 -10.09 -7.95 16.36
C GLY A 76 -9.56 -9.09 15.49
N GLU A 77 -10.01 -9.24 14.24
CA GLU A 77 -9.40 -10.14 13.27
C GLU A 77 -8.31 -9.38 12.50
N ASN A 78 -7.08 -9.45 13.03
CA ASN A 78 -5.91 -8.86 12.39
C ASN A 78 -5.69 -9.54 11.03
N LEU A 79 -5.68 -8.73 9.97
CA LEU A 79 -5.24 -9.21 8.67
C LEU A 79 -3.72 -9.36 8.75
N PRO A 80 -3.16 -10.58 8.60
CA PRO A 80 -1.72 -10.72 8.60
C PRO A 80 -1.18 -9.90 7.44
N LYS A 81 -0.31 -8.94 7.74
CA LYS A 81 0.40 -8.15 6.74
C LYS A 81 1.88 -8.49 6.90
N LYS A 82 2.41 -9.31 5.99
CA LYS A 82 3.80 -9.77 6.04
C LYS A 82 4.53 -9.22 4.83
N PHE A 83 5.13 -8.05 5.03
CA PHE A 83 5.82 -7.30 4.00
C PHE A 83 7.13 -8.03 3.73
N TYR A 84 7.28 -8.59 2.55
CA TYR A 84 8.56 -9.11 2.09
C TYR A 84 8.82 -8.49 0.74
N ARG A 85 9.95 -7.80 0.62
CA ARG A 85 10.52 -7.50 -0.69
C ARG A 85 11.58 -8.55 -1.03
N SER A 86 11.50 -9.08 -2.25
CA SER A 86 12.66 -9.68 -2.95
C SER A 86 13.34 -8.60 -3.79
#